data_AF-A0A7M3YHV2-F1
#
_entry.id   AF-A0A7M3YHV2-F1
#
_cell.length_a   1.000
_cell.length_b   1.000
_cell.length_c   1.000
_cell.angle_alpha   90.00
_cell.angle_beta   90.00
_cell.angle_gamma   90.00
#
_symmetry.space_group_name_H-M   'P 1'
#
loop_
_entity.id
_entity.type
_entity.pdbx_description
1 polymer ?
#
loop_
_entity_poly.entity_id
_entity_poly.type
_entity_poly.pdbx_seq_one_letter_code
_entity_poly.pdbx_strand_id
1 'polypeptide(L)'
;MGDAAIGDEMPKEQHETESKSDPLLKELNEIRRRRTDGDSRSMFTKKENPVLLMGVAYGILYGALILSMSSGLLGQSTAMDHSASTTFLDIGDECLEIDNEPWILIFPN
;
A
#
# COMPACT_ATOMS: atom_id res chain seq x y z
N MET A 1 17.87 -83.41 0.06
CA MET A 1 18.57 -82.13 -0.19
C MET A 1 17.99 -81.50 -1.44
N GLY A 2 17.73 -80.19 -1.42
CA GLY A 2 17.05 -79.38 -2.46
C GLY A 2 15.69 -78.91 -1.95
N ASP A 3 15.57 -77.83 -1.17
CA ASP A 3 15.65 -76.39 -1.54
C ASP A 3 14.59 -76.02 -2.60
N ALA A 4 13.77 -74.98 -2.51
CA ALA A 4 13.70 -73.83 -1.61
C ALA A 4 12.28 -73.25 -1.61
N ALA A 5 12.02 -72.41 -0.62
CA ALA A 5 10.79 -71.65 -0.40
C ALA A 5 10.37 -70.81 -1.62
N ILE A 6 9.08 -70.87 -1.95
CA ILE A 6 8.40 -69.92 -2.83
C ILE A 6 7.33 -69.26 -1.96
N GLY A 7 7.70 -68.13 -1.35
CA GLY A 7 6.81 -67.31 -0.54
C GLY A 7 7.12 -65.84 -0.82
N ASP A 8 6.11 -65.14 -1.32
CA ASP A 8 5.94 -63.69 -1.41
C ASP A 8 7.19 -62.83 -1.71
N GLU A 9 7.40 -62.54 -3.00
CA GLU A 9 7.85 -61.20 -3.36
C GLU A 9 6.61 -60.34 -3.57
N MET A 10 6.29 -59.52 -2.56
CA MET A 10 5.43 -58.36 -2.78
C MET A 10 6.08 -57.45 -3.83
N PRO A 11 5.35 -56.98 -4.85
CA PRO A 11 5.85 -55.91 -5.70
C PRO A 11 6.14 -54.70 -4.82
N LYS A 12 7.40 -54.28 -4.78
CA LYS A 12 7.80 -52.97 -4.25
C LYS A 12 6.95 -51.94 -4.98
N GLU A 13 6.17 -51.15 -4.24
CA GLU A 13 5.65 -49.87 -4.71
C GLU A 13 6.87 -49.02 -5.10
N GLN A 14 7.30 -49.17 -6.34
CA GLN A 14 8.22 -48.25 -6.97
C GLN A 14 7.39 -47.01 -7.26
N HIS A 15 7.53 -46.05 -6.35
CA HIS A 15 7.51 -44.61 -6.53
C HIS A 15 7.58 -44.14 -8.01
N GLU A 16 6.52 -44.34 -8.78
CA GLU A 16 6.30 -43.67 -10.07
C GLU A 16 5.45 -42.43 -9.82
N THR A 17 6.00 -41.46 -9.08
CA THR A 17 5.29 -40.20 -8.80
C THR A 17 6.18 -38.97 -8.83
N GLU A 18 7.37 -39.06 -9.43
CA GLU A 18 8.24 -37.89 -9.60
C GLU A 18 8.19 -37.32 -11.03
N SER A 19 8.02 -38.14 -12.08
CA SER A 19 7.97 -37.61 -13.45
C SER A 19 6.59 -37.06 -13.87
N LYS A 20 5.52 -37.54 -13.23
CA LYS A 20 4.13 -37.09 -13.47
C LYS A 20 3.73 -35.91 -12.57
N SER A 21 4.50 -35.61 -11.53
CA SER A 21 4.25 -34.46 -10.67
C SER A 21 4.64 -33.15 -11.35
N ASP A 22 5.74 -33.10 -12.11
CA ASP A 22 6.15 -31.92 -12.88
C ASP A 22 5.09 -31.37 -13.85
N PRO A 23 4.45 -32.18 -14.71
CA PRO A 23 3.39 -31.69 -15.60
C PRO A 23 2.14 -31.26 -14.81
N LEU A 24 1.77 -31.97 -13.74
CA LEU A 24 0.64 -31.58 -12.90
C LEU A 24 0.89 -30.30 -12.12
N LEU A 25 2.10 -30.09 -11.61
CA LEU A 25 2.50 -28.87 -10.92
C LEU A 25 2.51 -27.68 -11.89
N LYS A 26 2.92 -27.90 -13.14
CA LYS A 26 2.85 -26.89 -14.20
C LYS A 26 1.40 -26.49 -14.50
N GLU A 27 0.50 -27.45 -14.65
CA GLU A 27 -0.93 -27.19 -14.87
C GLU A 27 -1.58 -26.50 -13.66
N LEU A 28 -1.26 -26.94 -12.44
CA LEU A 28 -1.75 -26.32 -11.21
C LEU A 28 -1.25 -24.88 -11.07
N ASN A 29 0.01 -24.62 -11.41
CA ASN A 29 0.57 -23.27 -11.43
C ASN A 29 -0.08 -22.40 -12.52
N GLU A 30 -0.42 -22.98 -13.66
CA GLU A 30 -1.13 -22.27 -14.72
C GLU A 30 -2.58 -21.94 -14.34
N ILE A 31 -3.28 -22.86 -13.68
CA ILE A 31 -4.61 -22.64 -13.13
C ILE A 31 -4.57 -21.58 -12.03
N ARG A 32 -3.60 -21.68 -11.11
CA ARG A 32 -3.38 -20.68 -10.05
C ARG A 32 -3.15 -19.32 -10.70
N ARG A 33 -2.25 -19.23 -11.66
CA ARG A 33 -1.96 -18.00 -12.40
C ARG A 33 -3.19 -17.44 -13.09
N ARG A 34 -4.00 -18.24 -13.79
CA ARG A 34 -5.27 -17.78 -14.37
C ARG A 34 -6.27 -17.24 -13.33
N ARG A 35 -6.27 -17.79 -12.12
CA ARG A 35 -7.15 -17.32 -11.02
C ARG A 35 -6.59 -16.12 -10.25
N THR A 36 -5.27 -15.99 -10.14
CA THR A 36 -4.62 -14.95 -9.32
C THR A 36 -4.01 -13.79 -10.12
N ASP A 37 -3.77 -13.92 -11.43
CA ASP A 37 -3.28 -12.82 -12.29
C ASP A 37 -4.25 -11.63 -12.35
N GLY A 38 -5.53 -11.84 -11.99
CA GLY A 38 -6.55 -10.80 -11.89
C GLY A 38 -6.69 -10.15 -10.51
N ASP A 39 -6.13 -10.77 -9.47
CA ASP A 39 -6.38 -10.46 -8.05
C ASP A 39 -5.16 -9.83 -7.36
N SER A 40 -3.94 -10.29 -7.69
CA SER A 40 -2.71 -9.82 -7.03
C SER A 40 -2.05 -8.60 -7.69
N ARG A 41 -2.44 -8.27 -8.92
CA ARG A 41 -2.03 -7.01 -9.56
C ARG A 41 -2.83 -5.88 -8.94
N SER A 42 -2.33 -5.40 -7.79
CA SER A 42 -2.55 -4.12 -7.15
C SER A 42 -3.78 -3.37 -7.65
N MET A 43 -4.73 -3.12 -6.75
CA MET A 43 -5.92 -2.30 -7.03
C MET A 43 -5.60 -0.89 -7.57
N PHE A 44 -4.32 -0.48 -7.56
CA PHE A 44 -3.78 0.78 -8.11
C PHE A 44 -3.07 0.63 -9.47
N THR A 45 -2.78 -0.57 -9.96
CA THR A 45 -2.04 -0.82 -11.21
C THR A 45 -2.95 -1.07 -12.42
N LYS A 46 -4.25 -1.28 -12.20
CA LYS A 46 -5.24 -1.33 -13.28
C LYS A 46 -5.48 0.09 -13.84
N LYS A 47 -5.46 0.23 -15.17
CA LYS A 47 -5.62 1.53 -15.88
C LYS A 47 -6.95 2.23 -15.58
N GLU A 48 -7.91 1.50 -15.02
CA GLU A 48 -9.24 1.98 -14.69
C GLU A 48 -9.37 2.73 -13.35
N ASN A 49 -8.31 2.89 -12.55
CA ASN A 49 -8.40 3.52 -11.22
C ASN A 49 -7.70 4.89 -11.03
N PRO A 50 -7.71 5.84 -12.00
CA PRO A 50 -7.11 7.15 -11.79
C PRO A 50 -7.84 7.97 -10.71
N VAL A 51 -9.16 7.80 -10.57
CA VAL A 51 -9.96 8.49 -9.56
C VAL A 51 -9.60 8.02 -8.15
N LEU A 52 -9.43 6.70 -7.95
CA LEU A 52 -9.02 6.14 -6.66
C LEU A 52 -7.63 6.64 -6.27
N LEU A 53 -6.68 6.64 -7.23
CA LEU A 53 -5.34 7.15 -6.99
C LEU A 53 -5.36 8.64 -6.60
N MET A 54 -6.12 9.46 -7.32
CA MET A 54 -6.30 10.87 -7.00
C MET A 54 -6.92 11.08 -5.62
N GLY A 55 -7.95 10.30 -5.27
CA GLY A 55 -8.58 10.37 -3.95
C GLY A 55 -7.61 10.01 -2.81
N VAL A 56 -6.81 8.96 -2.98
CA VAL A 56 -5.78 8.57 -2.00
C VAL A 56 -4.70 9.64 -1.89
N ALA A 57 -4.20 10.15 -3.03
CA ALA A 57 -3.20 11.21 -3.04
C ALA A 57 -3.72 12.49 -2.36
N TYR A 58 -4.96 12.89 -2.65
CA TYR A 58 -5.62 14.01 -2.00
C TYR A 58 -5.78 13.80 -0.49
N GLY A 59 -6.22 12.61 -0.07
CA GLY A 59 -6.34 12.28 1.35
C GLY A 59 -5.01 12.34 2.11
N ILE A 60 -3.94 11.84 1.50
CA ILE A 60 -2.58 11.93 2.07
C ILE A 60 -2.14 13.39 2.17
N LEU A 61 -2.32 14.17 1.11
CA LEU A 61 -1.93 15.58 1.08
C LEU A 61 -2.69 16.39 2.14
N TYR A 62 -4.02 16.23 2.20
CA TYR A 62 -4.87 16.87 3.20
C TYR A 62 -4.47 16.45 4.63
N GLY A 63 -4.30 15.15 4.87
CA GLY A 63 -3.88 14.64 6.16
C GLY A 63 -2.52 15.19 6.59
N ALA A 64 -1.56 15.26 5.67
CA ALA A 64 -0.25 15.83 5.94
C ALA A 64 -0.32 17.32 6.31
N LEU A 65 -1.14 18.11 5.60
CA LEU A 65 -1.33 19.54 5.93
C LEU A 65 -1.91 19.72 7.33
N ILE A 66 -2.98 18.99 7.67
CA ILE A 66 -3.63 19.08 8.98
C ILE A 66 -2.69 18.63 10.10
N LEU A 67 -1.98 17.52 9.92
CA LEU A 67 -1.01 17.03 10.91
C LEU A 67 0.16 17.99 11.10
N SER A 68 0.65 18.58 10.01
CA SER A 68 1.74 19.55 10.05
C SER A 68 1.36 20.80 10.86
N MET A 69 0.17 21.37 10.59
CA MET A 69 -0.33 22.51 11.37
C MET A 69 -0.64 22.13 12.82
N SER A 70 -1.27 20.98 13.05
CA SER A 70 -1.66 20.53 14.41
C SER A 70 -0.46 20.18 15.30
N SER A 71 0.64 19.70 14.71
CA SER A 71 1.87 19.37 15.44
C SER A 71 2.82 20.54 15.65
N GLY A 72 2.52 21.72 15.06
CA GLY A 72 3.40 22.88 15.12
C GLY A 72 4.69 22.73 14.30
N LEU A 73 4.73 21.78 13.35
CA LEU A 73 5.92 21.50 12.53
C LEU A 73 6.33 22.71 11.67
N LEU A 74 5.37 23.55 11.29
CA LEU A 74 5.63 24.74 10.48
C LEU A 74 6.05 25.97 11.31
N GLY A 75 6.28 25.81 12.62
CA GLY A 75 6.77 26.86 13.50
C GLY A 75 5.65 27.65 14.20
N GLN A 76 6.04 28.75 14.85
CA GLN A 76 5.13 29.66 15.56
C GLN A 76 4.88 30.97 14.81
N SER A 77 5.38 31.09 13.57
CA SER A 77 5.20 32.31 12.78
C SER A 77 3.86 32.31 12.06
N THR A 78 3.20 33.45 12.09
CA THR A 78 1.97 33.79 11.36
C THR A 78 2.22 34.21 9.91
N ALA A 79 3.49 34.25 9.46
CA ALA A 79 3.84 34.69 8.11
C ALA A 79 3.18 33.85 7.00
N MET A 80 2.99 32.54 7.25
CA MET A 80 2.30 31.67 6.29
C MET A 80 0.80 31.96 6.24
N ASP A 81 0.18 32.26 7.38
CA ASP A 81 -1.24 32.59 7.45
C ASP A 81 -1.51 33.92 6.74
N HIS A 82 -0.63 34.91 6.94
CA HIS A 82 -0.69 36.18 6.21
C HIS A 82 -0.53 35.97 4.70
N SER A 83 0.49 35.23 4.27
CA SER A 83 0.70 34.89 2.85
C SER A 83 -0.52 34.17 2.25
N ALA A 84 -1.12 33.24 2.99
CA ALA A 84 -2.33 32.54 2.55
C ALA A 84 -3.54 33.47 2.37
N SER A 85 -3.72 34.46 3.26
CA SER A 85 -4.83 35.43 3.18
C SER A 85 -4.79 36.32 1.93
N THR A 86 -3.62 36.51 1.33
CA THR A 86 -3.48 37.27 0.07
C THR A 86 -3.83 36.46 -1.18
N THR A 87 -4.08 35.16 -1.02
CA THR A 87 -4.33 34.24 -2.13
C THR A 87 -5.84 34.05 -2.33
N PHE A 88 -6.27 33.85 -3.59
CA PHE A 88 -7.67 33.56 -3.95
C PHE A 88 -8.31 32.34 -3.26
N LEU A 89 -7.50 31.50 -2.60
CA LEU A 89 -7.96 30.34 -1.85
C LEU A 89 -8.65 30.76 -0.54
N ASP A 90 -8.26 31.91 0.01
CA ASP A 90 -8.94 32.57 1.10
C ASP A 90 -9.91 33.60 0.52
N ILE A 91 -11.22 33.34 0.68
CA ILE A 91 -12.28 34.20 0.14
C ILE A 91 -12.52 35.42 1.06
N GLY A 92 -11.87 35.44 2.23
CA GLY A 92 -11.87 36.58 3.14
C GLY A 92 -11.07 37.77 2.60
N ASP A 93 -11.26 38.92 3.25
CA ASP A 93 -10.33 40.04 3.11
C ASP A 93 -8.99 39.69 3.78
N GLU A 94 -7.92 40.38 3.36
CA GLU A 94 -6.59 40.22 3.95
C GLU A 94 -6.61 40.37 5.48
N CYS A 95 -5.78 39.60 6.18
CA CYS A 95 -5.66 39.72 7.63
C CYS A 95 -5.28 41.15 8.04
N LEU A 96 -6.04 41.73 8.98
CA LEU A 96 -5.79 43.09 9.49
C LEU A 96 -4.51 43.17 10.33
N GLU A 97 -4.13 42.08 10.97
CA GLU A 97 -2.92 41.96 11.79
C GLU A 97 -1.82 41.29 10.97
N ILE A 98 -0.75 42.04 10.64
CA ILE A 98 0.37 41.60 9.79
C ILE A 98 1.63 41.36 10.65
N ASP A 99 1.46 41.14 11.94
CA ASP A 99 2.59 40.79 12.80
C ASP A 99 3.02 39.35 12.56
N ASN A 100 4.34 39.11 12.61
CA ASN A 100 4.95 37.79 12.42
C ASN A 100 4.88 36.90 13.67
N GLU A 101 4.31 37.43 14.75
CA GLU A 101 4.14 36.77 16.03
C GLU A 101 2.66 36.44 16.27
N PRO A 102 2.37 35.30 16.90
CA PRO A 102 1.01 34.94 17.25
C PRO A 102 0.52 35.77 18.43
N TRP A 103 -0.73 36.22 18.36
CA TRP A 103 -1.42 36.91 19.47
C TRP A 103 -1.49 36.08 20.77
N ILE A 104 -1.36 34.75 20.68
CA ILE A 104 -1.27 33.84 21.81
C ILE A 104 0.11 33.15 21.79
N LEU A 105 0.93 33.49 22.78
CA LEU A 105 2.20 32.83 23.07
C LEU A 105 1.96 31.73 24.10
N ILE A 106 1.78 30.48 23.64
CA ILE A 106 1.54 29.32 24.53
C ILE A 106 2.85 28.91 25.24
N PHE A 107 4.00 29.19 24.65
CA PHE A 107 5.31 28.89 25.20
C PHE A 107 6.16 30.15 25.34
N PRO A 108 6.87 30.32 26.47
CA PRO A 108 7.86 31.38 26.61
C PRO A 108 9.08 31.08 25.75
N ASN A 109 9.71 32.15 25.24
CA ASN A 109 10.92 32.11 24.42
C ASN A 109 12.13 31.50 25.15
#